data_AF-A0A534J089-F1
#
_entry.id   AF-A0A534J089-F1
#
_cell.length_a   1.000
_cell.length_b   1.000
_cell.length_c   1.000
_cell.angle_alpha   90.00
_cell.angle_beta   90.00
_cell.angle_gamma   90.00
#
_symmetry.space_group_name_H-M   'P 1'
#
loop_
_entity.id
_entity.type
_entity.pdbx_description
1 polymer ?
#
loop_
_entity_poly.entity_id
_entity_poly.type
_entity_poly.pdbx_seq_one_letter_code
_entity_poly.pdbx_strand_id
1 'polypeptide(L)'
;MAGVIDSDGCISVRTSSKKGRQYQNTDIEILLSPDRKCNERFILALRRFDVFSRLRDAKGVHRIQVTSRPDVDRLVESIRPYSVKCKELPRPKHTVHGRHLRAPAEPVARLLGSLFVRPTHLLPRGLWSTFYEIRQGSRVPFKGPLARIAERLAPAVDAETSARLTALAGSDYALDRIAEVRMEEFDGYVFDLRVPDGANFLANGSVVHNCIDELEKMNPQDRSAIHEAMEQQRISVAKAGITAVLQARCAVLAAANPKFGRFDETKFVSEQLDLAPTLLSRFDAIFSLIDHPESERDRNMAEHILRGHLVGEWRRRRSEGKEVADENVEYTEAYSPH
;
A
#
# COMPACT_ATOMS: atom_id res chain seq x y z
N MET A 1 5.45 15.09 -7.80
CA MET A 1 4.98 15.79 -6.58
C MET A 1 5.56 17.17 -6.45
N ALA A 2 6.89 17.34 -6.51
CA ALA A 2 7.51 18.67 -6.46
C ALA A 2 6.93 19.64 -7.49
N GLY A 3 6.80 19.21 -8.76
CA GLY A 3 6.13 20.02 -9.80
C GLY A 3 4.66 20.35 -9.51
N VAL A 4 3.91 19.44 -8.85
CA VAL A 4 2.51 19.72 -8.45
C VAL A 4 2.44 20.76 -7.34
N ILE A 5 3.39 20.71 -6.39
CA ILE A 5 3.47 21.68 -5.31
C ILE A 5 3.97 23.03 -5.83
N ASP A 6 4.90 23.03 -6.78
CA ASP A 6 5.40 24.24 -7.42
C ASP A 6 4.37 24.88 -8.37
N SER A 7 3.51 24.11 -9.03
CA SER A 7 2.42 24.67 -9.85
C SER A 7 1.24 25.13 -8.98
N ASP A 8 0.64 24.23 -8.22
CA ASP A 8 -0.71 24.39 -7.65
C ASP A 8 -0.77 24.21 -6.12
N GLY A 9 0.37 23.95 -5.49
CA GLY A 9 0.48 23.85 -4.03
C GLY A 9 0.66 25.21 -3.37
N CYS A 10 -0.11 25.47 -2.31
CA CYS A 10 0.08 26.64 -1.46
C CYS A 10 0.26 26.23 0.01
N ILE A 11 1.41 26.57 0.58
CA ILE A 11 1.65 26.48 2.02
C ILE A 11 0.98 27.69 2.67
N SER A 12 -0.13 27.44 3.38
CA SER A 12 -0.91 28.44 4.08
C SER A 12 -0.55 28.44 5.56
N VAL A 13 -0.31 29.63 6.12
CA VAL A 13 -0.21 29.82 7.57
C VAL A 13 -1.41 30.63 8.01
N ARG A 14 -2.36 29.98 8.68
CA ARG A 14 -3.61 30.59 9.14
C ARG A 14 -3.51 30.90 10.63
N THR A 15 -3.80 32.13 11.01
CA THR A 15 -4.01 32.52 12.41
C THR A 15 -5.48 32.28 12.78
N SER A 16 -5.71 31.51 13.84
CA SER A 16 -7.03 31.25 14.41
C SER A 16 -7.05 31.67 15.87
N SER A 17 -8.16 32.26 16.33
CA SER A 17 -8.32 32.63 17.74
C SER A 17 -9.28 31.67 18.41
N LYS A 18 -8.90 31.10 19.55
CA LYS A 18 -9.80 30.29 20.39
C LYS A 18 -9.61 30.67 21.85
N LYS A 19 -10.71 31.11 22.51
CA LYS A 19 -10.70 31.59 23.91
C LYS A 19 -9.65 32.69 24.16
N GLY A 20 -9.56 33.67 23.27
CA GLY A 20 -8.63 34.81 23.40
C GLY A 20 -7.15 34.50 23.15
N ARG A 21 -6.78 33.23 22.90
CA ARG A 21 -5.43 32.84 22.49
C ARG A 21 -5.37 32.70 20.97
N GLN A 22 -4.33 33.27 20.36
CA GLN A 22 -4.03 33.09 18.93
C GLN A 22 -3.21 31.82 18.71
N TYR A 23 -3.63 31.04 17.72
CA TYR A 23 -3.00 29.80 17.27
C TYR A 23 -2.62 29.96 15.80
N GLN A 24 -1.37 29.68 15.48
CA GLN A 24 -0.91 29.58 14.10
C GLN A 24 -1.02 28.12 13.66
N ASN A 25 -1.86 27.87 12.65
CA ASN A 25 -1.99 26.58 12.01
C ASN A 25 -1.31 26.65 10.66
N THR A 26 -0.48 25.65 10.36
CA THR A 26 0.14 25.51 9.05
C THR A 26 -0.54 24.35 8.34
N ASP A 27 -1.09 24.62 7.16
CA ASP A 27 -1.69 23.63 6.30
C ASP A 27 -1.19 23.79 4.87
N ILE A 28 -0.99 22.66 4.19
CA ILE A 28 -0.68 22.63 2.76
C ILE A 28 -1.98 22.32 2.04
N GLU A 29 -2.39 23.21 1.15
CA GLU A 29 -3.51 22.98 0.23
C GLU A 29 -2.96 22.79 -1.18
N ILE A 30 -3.35 21.70 -1.83
CA ILE A 30 -2.98 21.38 -3.22
C ILE A 30 -4.27 21.33 -4.04
N LEU A 31 -4.30 22.07 -5.15
CA LEU A 31 -5.37 22.05 -6.14
C LEU A 31 -4.90 21.30 -7.39
N LEU A 32 -5.11 19.99 -7.44
CA LEU A 32 -4.62 19.19 -8.57
C LEU A 32 -5.64 19.11 -9.71
N SER A 33 -6.91 18.84 -9.41
CA SER A 33 -7.94 18.61 -10.43
C SER A 33 -9.35 18.92 -9.89
N PRO A 34 -10.29 19.36 -10.75
CA PRO A 34 -11.72 19.40 -10.42
C PRO A 34 -12.34 18.00 -10.30
N ASP A 35 -11.65 16.93 -10.69
CA ASP A 35 -12.14 15.55 -10.49
C ASP A 35 -11.75 15.04 -9.09
N ARG A 36 -12.73 14.50 -8.37
CA ARG A 36 -12.57 13.91 -7.04
C ARG A 36 -11.68 12.67 -7.06
N LYS A 37 -11.84 11.77 -8.05
CA LYS A 37 -11.07 10.51 -8.09
C LYS A 37 -9.59 10.75 -8.35
N CYS A 38 -9.24 11.69 -9.23
CA CYS A 38 -7.86 12.13 -9.43
C CYS A 38 -7.22 12.63 -8.12
N ASN A 39 -7.96 13.41 -7.33
CA ASN A 39 -7.48 13.87 -6.03
C ASN A 39 -7.33 12.72 -5.02
N GLU A 40 -8.26 11.75 -5.01
CA GLU A 40 -8.18 10.56 -4.16
C GLU A 40 -6.95 9.69 -4.50
N ARG A 41 -6.63 9.51 -5.78
CA ARG A 41 -5.41 8.81 -6.21
C ARG A 41 -4.15 9.54 -5.75
N PHE A 42 -4.15 10.87 -5.79
CA PHE A 42 -3.02 11.65 -5.29
C PHE A 42 -2.87 11.56 -3.77
N ILE A 43 -3.99 11.50 -3.02
CA ILE A 43 -3.99 11.20 -1.57
C ILE A 43 -3.31 9.85 -1.32
N LEU A 44 -3.61 8.82 -2.11
CA LEU A 44 -2.95 7.51 -2.02
C LEU A 44 -1.46 7.58 -2.35
N ALA A 45 -1.05 8.39 -3.35
CA ALA A 45 0.36 8.60 -3.67
C ALA A 45 1.12 9.27 -2.51
N LEU A 46 0.52 10.26 -1.84
CA LEU A 46 1.08 10.91 -0.65
C LEU A 46 1.29 9.92 0.50
N ARG A 47 0.47 8.86 0.58
CA ARG A 47 0.67 7.81 1.57
C ARG A 47 2.01 7.13 1.44
N ARG A 48 2.64 7.04 0.27
CA ARG A 48 3.99 6.46 0.10
C ARG A 48 5.11 7.25 0.79
N PHE A 49 4.84 8.50 1.16
CA PHE A 49 5.78 9.40 1.86
C PHE A 49 5.43 9.59 3.34
N ASP A 50 4.53 8.74 3.82
CA ASP A 50 3.92 8.73 5.16
C ASP A 50 3.21 10.04 5.50
N VAL A 51 2.63 10.68 4.47
CA VAL A 51 1.91 11.93 4.60
C VAL A 51 0.41 11.65 4.58
N PHE A 52 -0.30 11.93 5.67
CA PHE A 52 -1.75 11.88 5.68
C PHE A 52 -2.33 13.18 5.11
N SER A 53 -3.16 13.05 4.09
CA SER A 53 -3.95 14.14 3.52
C SER A 53 -5.43 13.79 3.51
N ARG A 54 -6.28 14.82 3.49
CA ARG A 54 -7.74 14.69 3.38
C ARG A 54 -8.25 15.52 2.23
N LEU A 55 -9.32 15.05 1.59
CA LEU A 55 -10.07 15.88 0.66
C LEU A 55 -10.94 16.87 1.43
N ARG A 56 -10.98 18.12 0.98
CA ARG A 56 -11.86 19.16 1.49
C ARG A 56 -12.58 19.82 0.34
N ASP A 57 -13.90 19.76 0.39
CA ASP A 57 -14.76 20.38 -0.60
C ASP A 57 -15.11 21.80 -0.13
N ALA A 58 -14.76 22.80 -0.95
CA ALA A 58 -15.10 24.18 -0.67
C ALA A 58 -15.48 24.90 -1.97
N LYS A 59 -16.72 25.42 -2.02
CA LYS A 59 -17.24 26.23 -3.15
C LYS A 59 -17.12 25.53 -4.52
N GLY A 60 -17.41 24.23 -4.59
CA GLY A 60 -17.34 23.46 -5.84
C GLY A 60 -15.93 23.07 -6.29
N VAL A 61 -14.92 23.34 -5.46
CA VAL A 61 -13.53 22.96 -5.74
C VAL A 61 -13.04 21.95 -4.71
N HIS A 62 -12.50 20.83 -5.19
CA HIS A 62 -11.89 19.79 -4.38
C HIS A 62 -10.44 20.14 -4.06
N ARG A 63 -10.11 20.27 -2.77
CA ARG A 63 -8.76 20.61 -2.30
C ARG A 63 -8.18 19.46 -1.50
N ILE A 64 -6.93 19.10 -1.78
CA ILE A 64 -6.19 18.14 -0.98
C ILE A 64 -5.50 18.92 0.15
N GLN A 65 -5.83 18.59 1.39
CA GLN A 65 -5.33 19.31 2.56
C GLN A 65 -4.47 18.41 3.44
N VAL A 66 -3.23 18.83 3.69
CA VAL A 66 -2.34 18.26 4.72
C VAL A 66 -2.34 19.22 5.91
N THR A 67 -2.77 18.72 7.08
CA THR A 67 -2.99 19.56 8.27
C THR A 67 -2.05 19.27 9.44
N SER A 68 -1.53 18.05 9.48
CA SER A 68 -0.69 17.53 10.57
C SER A 68 0.70 18.09 10.41
N ARG A 69 1.24 18.71 11.47
CA ARG A 69 2.59 19.25 11.39
C ARG A 69 3.66 18.22 11.02
N PRO A 70 3.69 17.00 11.59
CA PRO A 70 4.64 15.96 11.17
C PRO A 70 4.51 15.58 9.69
N ASP A 71 3.32 15.65 9.12
CA ASP A 71 3.08 15.30 7.71
C ASP A 71 3.49 16.45 6.78
N VAL A 72 3.25 17.69 7.21
CA VAL A 72 3.74 18.89 6.54
C VAL A 72 5.27 18.90 6.52
N ASP A 73 5.91 18.62 7.66
CA ASP A 73 7.38 18.56 7.76
C ASP A 73 7.94 17.46 6.84
N ARG A 74 7.39 16.24 6.90
CA ARG A 74 7.80 15.12 6.02
C ARG A 74 7.61 15.41 4.54
N LEU A 75 6.48 16.02 4.17
CA LEU A 75 6.22 16.38 2.79
C LEU A 75 7.23 17.42 2.31
N VAL A 76 7.48 18.47 3.10
CA VAL A 76 8.45 19.52 2.76
C VAL A 76 9.86 18.98 2.68
N GLU A 77 10.30 18.15 3.63
CA GLU A 77 11.63 17.51 3.59
C GLU A 77 11.80 16.63 2.35
N SER A 78 10.77 15.85 1.98
CA SER A 78 10.83 14.95 0.83
C SER A 78 10.91 15.68 -0.52
N ILE A 79 10.28 16.86 -0.63
CA ILE A 79 10.25 17.64 -1.87
C ILE A 79 11.32 18.73 -1.92
N ARG A 80 11.96 19.07 -0.79
CA ARG A 80 12.96 20.15 -0.68
C ARG A 80 14.08 20.09 -1.73
N PRO A 81 14.61 18.90 -2.11
CA PRO A 81 15.64 18.83 -3.15
C PRO A 81 15.14 19.18 -4.56
N TYR A 82 13.82 19.18 -4.78
CA TYR A 82 13.19 19.22 -6.09
C TYR A 82 12.20 20.38 -6.28
N SER A 83 11.88 21.13 -5.22
CA SER A 83 10.84 22.18 -5.22
C SER A 83 11.43 23.53 -4.85
N VAL A 84 11.09 24.55 -5.65
CA VAL A 84 11.55 25.93 -5.45
C VAL A 84 10.65 26.69 -4.45
N LYS A 85 9.41 26.24 -4.23
CA LYS A 85 8.42 26.90 -3.33
C LYS A 85 8.46 26.44 -1.87
N CYS A 86 9.45 25.66 -1.46
CA CYS A 86 9.58 25.22 -0.07
C CYS A 86 9.85 26.40 0.88
N LYS A 87 8.94 26.66 1.81
CA LYS A 87 9.07 27.70 2.85
C LYS A 87 9.52 27.09 4.16
N GLU A 88 10.27 27.85 4.96
CA GLU A 88 10.53 27.49 6.35
C GLU A 88 9.23 27.53 7.16
N LEU A 89 8.99 26.46 7.90
CA LEU A 89 7.76 26.29 8.66
C LEU A 89 7.94 26.86 10.09
N PRO A 90 6.95 27.58 10.66
CA PRO A 90 7.10 28.24 11.97
C PRO A 90 7.29 27.23 13.11
N ARG A 91 8.05 27.57 14.15
CA ARG A 91 8.34 26.66 15.28
C ARG A 91 7.09 26.33 16.11
N PRO A 92 6.88 25.06 16.51
CA PRO A 92 5.69 24.67 17.26
C PRO A 92 5.72 25.17 18.71
N LYS A 93 4.60 25.73 19.19
CA LYS A 93 4.38 26.05 20.62
C LYS A 93 3.56 24.98 21.35
N HIS A 94 2.54 24.43 20.70
CA HIS A 94 1.73 23.31 21.18
C HIS A 94 1.27 22.46 20.00
N THR A 95 1.41 21.14 20.12
CA THR A 95 1.02 20.19 19.07
C THR A 95 -0.26 19.47 19.47
N VAL A 96 -1.28 19.53 18.61
CA VAL A 96 -2.49 18.71 18.72
C VAL A 96 -2.32 17.50 17.82
N HIS A 97 -2.54 16.29 18.35
CA HIS A 97 -2.41 15.07 17.57
C HIS A 97 -3.61 14.90 16.62
N GLY A 98 -3.31 14.61 15.35
CA GLY A 98 -4.31 14.21 14.37
C GLY A 98 -4.86 12.81 14.65
N ARG A 99 -6.07 12.52 14.17
CA ARG A 99 -6.68 11.18 14.31
C ARG A 99 -5.87 10.07 13.61
N HIS A 100 -5.16 10.40 12.53
CA HIS A 100 -4.30 9.46 11.79
C HIS A 100 -3.03 9.08 12.55
N LEU A 101 -2.66 9.81 13.61
CA LEU A 101 -1.53 9.45 14.47
C LEU A 101 -1.94 8.48 15.59
N ARG A 102 -3.16 7.96 15.58
CA ARG A 102 -3.61 6.98 16.58
C ARG A 102 -2.96 5.63 16.28
N ALA A 103 -2.42 5.01 17.31
CA ALA A 103 -1.99 3.61 17.24
C ALA A 103 -3.16 2.68 17.60
N PRO A 104 -3.14 1.40 17.18
CA PRO A 104 -4.15 0.42 17.57
C PRO A 104 -4.23 0.26 19.09
N ALA A 105 -5.36 0.63 19.69
CA ALA A 105 -5.49 0.71 21.15
C ALA A 105 -5.36 -0.66 21.84
N GLU A 106 -6.07 -1.68 21.33
CA GLU A 106 -6.09 -3.02 21.93
C GLU A 106 -4.74 -3.75 21.81
N PRO A 107 -4.06 -3.82 20.63
CA PRO A 107 -2.73 -4.40 20.54
C PRO A 107 -1.70 -3.72 21.45
N VAL A 108 -1.73 -2.39 21.51
CA VAL A 108 -0.83 -1.62 22.38
C VAL A 108 -1.13 -1.91 23.85
N ALA A 109 -2.40 -1.89 24.27
CA ALA A 109 -2.78 -2.14 25.66
C ALA A 109 -2.38 -3.55 26.12
N ARG A 110 -2.62 -4.58 25.28
CA ARG A 110 -2.18 -5.96 25.58
C ARG A 110 -0.67 -6.06 25.74
N LEU A 111 0.08 -5.44 24.84
CA LEU A 111 1.54 -5.49 24.86
C LEU A 111 2.12 -4.74 26.07
N LEU A 112 1.57 -3.57 26.42
CA LEU A 112 1.96 -2.87 27.65
C LEU A 112 1.48 -3.62 28.91
N GLY A 113 0.39 -4.39 28.79
CA GLY A 113 -0.18 -5.23 29.84
C GLY A 113 0.75 -6.37 30.28
N SER A 114 1.44 -6.98 29.32
CA SER A 114 2.41 -8.05 29.57
C SER A 114 3.73 -7.56 30.16
N LEU A 115 3.99 -6.25 30.16
CA LEU A 115 5.22 -5.68 30.71
C LEU A 115 5.16 -5.55 32.23
N PHE A 116 6.08 -6.25 32.91
CA PHE A 116 6.38 -6.04 34.32
C PHE A 116 7.55 -5.06 34.47
N VAL A 117 7.24 -3.77 34.56
CA VAL A 117 8.26 -2.75 34.86
C VAL A 117 8.55 -2.78 36.36
N ARG A 118 9.71 -3.32 36.77
CA ARG A 118 10.17 -3.21 38.16
C ARG A 118 10.51 -1.74 38.45
N PRO A 119 9.96 -1.13 39.52
CA PRO A 119 10.22 0.26 39.84
C PRO A 119 11.59 0.38 40.54
N THR A 120 12.68 0.11 39.84
CA THR A 120 14.04 0.26 40.42
C THR A 120 14.71 1.58 40.06
N HIS A 121 14.12 2.39 39.18
CA HIS A 121 14.65 3.71 38.83
C HIS A 121 13.57 4.79 38.89
N LEU A 122 13.89 5.91 39.55
CA LEU A 122 13.12 7.15 39.49
C LEU A 122 13.17 7.70 38.07
N LEU A 123 12.16 7.36 37.28
CA LEU A 123 12.08 7.77 35.89
C LEU A 123 11.57 9.21 35.79
N PRO A 124 12.17 10.05 34.92
CA PRO A 124 11.87 11.47 34.83
C PRO A 124 10.38 11.71 34.53
N ARG A 125 9.79 12.65 35.29
CA ARG A 125 8.36 13.02 35.25
C ARG A 125 7.85 13.14 33.80
N GLY A 126 6.70 12.53 33.52
CA GLY A 126 5.87 12.96 32.37
C GLY A 126 5.21 11.89 31.49
N LEU A 127 5.54 10.60 31.61
CA LEU A 127 4.96 9.58 30.68
C LEU A 127 4.37 8.33 31.36
N TRP A 128 4.56 8.12 32.66
CA TRP A 128 4.01 6.94 33.37
C TRP A 128 2.50 6.95 33.50
N SER A 129 1.89 8.10 33.78
CA SER A 129 0.42 8.22 33.76
C SER A 129 -0.13 7.82 32.39
N THR A 130 0.51 8.29 31.32
CA THR A 130 0.13 7.93 29.95
C THR A 130 0.35 6.44 29.67
N PHE A 131 1.45 5.85 30.12
CA PHE A 131 1.71 4.41 30.01
C PHE A 131 0.63 3.59 30.73
N TYR A 132 0.33 3.89 31.99
CA TYR A 132 -0.66 3.16 32.78
C TYR A 132 -2.09 3.34 32.24
N GLU A 133 -2.46 4.56 31.82
CA GLU A 133 -3.75 4.83 31.20
C GLU A 133 -3.93 4.08 29.88
N ILE A 134 -2.88 3.96 29.06
CA ILE A 134 -2.93 3.17 27.82
C ILE A 134 -2.99 1.67 28.15
N ARG A 135 -2.19 1.21 29.12
CA ARG A 135 -2.19 -0.18 29.60
C ARG A 135 -3.56 -0.62 30.11
N GLN A 136 -4.28 0.26 30.81
CA GLN A 136 -5.64 0.02 31.30
C GLN A 136 -6.73 0.23 30.21
N GLY A 137 -6.35 0.68 29.02
CA GLY A 137 -7.28 0.97 27.93
C GLY A 137 -8.09 2.27 28.10
N SER A 138 -7.84 3.06 29.15
CA SER A 138 -8.55 4.32 29.43
C SER A 138 -8.14 5.46 28.51
N ARG A 139 -6.99 5.36 27.82
CA ARG A 139 -6.46 6.39 26.94
C ARG A 139 -6.08 5.86 25.56
N VAL A 140 -6.50 6.58 24.52
CA VAL A 140 -6.14 6.28 23.13
C VAL A 140 -4.64 6.53 22.92
N PRO A 141 -3.87 5.53 22.45
CA PRO A 141 -2.45 5.72 22.18
C PRO A 141 -2.24 6.51 20.88
N PHE A 142 -1.29 7.44 20.91
CA PHE A 142 -0.81 8.15 19.73
C PHE A 142 0.65 7.78 19.47
N LYS A 143 1.03 7.70 18.20
CA LYS A 143 2.36 7.28 17.72
C LYS A 143 3.51 8.05 18.39
N GLY A 144 3.41 9.38 18.49
CA GLY A 144 4.47 10.20 19.12
C GLY A 144 4.70 9.93 20.61
N PRO A 145 3.67 10.00 21.48
CA PRO A 145 3.78 9.54 22.86
C PRO A 145 4.23 8.08 22.99
N LEU A 146 3.73 7.19 22.13
CA LEU A 146 4.11 5.77 22.12
C LEU A 146 5.58 5.56 21.77
N ALA A 147 6.12 6.29 20.79
CA ALA A 147 7.54 6.25 20.42
C ALA A 147 8.44 6.65 21.61
N ARG A 148 8.07 7.70 22.34
CA ARG A 148 8.80 8.12 23.56
C ARG A 148 8.70 7.09 24.69
N ILE A 149 7.58 6.38 24.79
CA ILE A 149 7.42 5.26 25.72
C ILE A 149 8.31 4.10 25.29
N ALA A 150 8.32 3.74 24.01
CA ALA A 150 9.13 2.68 23.44
C ALA A 150 10.63 2.94 23.67
N GLU A 151 11.11 4.15 23.38
CA GLU A 151 12.51 4.57 23.59
C GLU A 151 12.92 4.47 25.07
N ARG A 152 12.05 4.88 25.99
CA ARG A 152 12.31 4.80 27.44
C ARG A 152 12.26 3.39 27.99
N LEU A 153 11.45 2.52 27.39
CA LEU A 153 11.32 1.11 27.80
C LEU A 153 12.38 0.22 27.13
N ALA A 154 12.98 0.64 26.02
CA ALA A 154 13.99 -0.10 25.28
C ALA A 154 15.10 -0.74 26.15
N PRO A 155 15.71 -0.06 27.15
CA PRO A 155 16.72 -0.70 27.99
C PRO A 155 16.18 -1.71 29.01
N ALA A 156 14.87 -1.76 29.23
CA ALA A 156 14.23 -2.56 30.28
C ALA A 156 13.36 -3.72 29.76
N VAL A 157 13.22 -3.86 28.44
CA VAL A 157 12.40 -4.90 27.78
C VAL A 157 13.25 -5.73 26.83
N ASP A 158 12.78 -6.93 26.48
CA ASP A 158 13.42 -7.78 25.48
C ASP A 158 13.40 -7.14 24.08
N ALA A 159 14.34 -7.57 23.23
CA ALA A 159 14.53 -7.02 21.89
C ALA A 159 13.29 -7.17 21.00
N GLU A 160 12.54 -8.27 21.14
CA GLU A 160 11.32 -8.53 20.38
C GLU A 160 10.20 -7.56 20.77
N THR A 161 9.97 -7.36 22.07
CA THR A 161 8.95 -6.42 22.57
C THR A 161 9.32 -4.98 22.23
N SER A 162 10.60 -4.62 22.29
CA SER A 162 11.10 -3.32 21.85
C SER A 162 10.84 -3.09 20.35
N ALA A 163 11.10 -4.09 19.51
CA ALA A 163 10.83 -4.02 18.07
C ALA A 163 9.33 -3.87 17.78
N ARG A 164 8.48 -4.64 18.47
CA ARG A 164 7.01 -4.53 18.34
C ARG A 164 6.48 -3.17 18.76
N LEU A 165 6.98 -2.59 19.86
CA LEU A 165 6.61 -1.24 20.29
C LEU A 165 7.03 -0.18 19.28
N THR A 166 8.25 -0.31 18.75
CA THR A 166 8.79 0.58 17.73
C THR A 166 7.96 0.50 16.45
N ALA A 167 7.59 -0.70 16.02
CA ALA A 167 6.73 -0.92 14.86
C ALA A 167 5.34 -0.28 15.05
N LEU A 168 4.71 -0.45 16.21
CA LEU A 168 3.41 0.15 16.53
C LEU A 168 3.44 1.68 16.64
N ALA A 169 4.61 2.24 16.97
CA ALA A 169 4.83 3.68 17.01
C ALA A 169 5.23 4.27 15.64
N GLY A 170 5.67 3.43 14.71
CA GLY A 170 6.15 3.81 13.38
C GLY A 170 5.04 4.03 12.35
N SER A 171 5.42 3.90 11.08
CA SER A 171 4.51 4.04 9.92
C SER A 171 3.48 2.89 9.89
N ASP A 172 2.29 3.16 9.33
CA ASP A 172 1.23 2.13 9.21
C ASP A 172 1.57 1.04 8.18
N TYR A 173 2.66 1.21 7.44
CA TYR A 173 3.17 0.30 6.44
C TYR A 173 4.69 0.24 6.57
N ALA A 174 5.28 -0.91 6.23
CA ALA A 174 6.72 -1.07 6.09
C ALA A 174 7.07 -0.89 4.62
N LEU A 175 7.64 0.27 4.25
CA LEU A 175 8.27 0.46 2.96
C LEU A 175 9.78 0.53 3.20
N ASP A 176 10.47 -0.56 2.90
CA ASP A 176 11.92 -0.56 2.90
C ASP A 176 12.41 0.28 1.72
N ARG A 177 13.25 1.27 2.03
CA ARG A 177 13.91 2.04 0.98
C ARG A 177 14.93 1.12 0.30
N ILE A 178 14.87 1.04 -1.02
CA ILE A 178 15.92 0.38 -1.81
C ILE A 178 17.23 1.10 -1.50
N ALA A 179 18.11 0.44 -0.74
CA ALA A 179 19.39 0.99 -0.32
C ALA A 179 20.39 1.05 -1.49
N GLU A 180 20.36 0.03 -2.34
CA GLU A 180 21.25 -0.10 -3.49
C GLU A 180 20.65 -1.06 -4.51
N VAL A 181 20.86 -0.78 -5.81
CA VAL A 181 20.56 -1.71 -6.90
C VAL A 181 21.89 -2.03 -7.57
N ARG A 182 22.34 -3.27 -7.47
CA ARG A 182 23.53 -3.76 -8.17
C ARG A 182 23.11 -4.68 -9.30
N MET A 183 23.74 -4.52 -10.46
CA MET A 183 23.67 -5.51 -11.53
C MET A 183 24.94 -6.34 -11.44
N GLU A 184 24.79 -7.62 -11.12
CA GLU A 184 25.87 -8.60 -11.17
C GLU A 184 25.64 -9.49 -12.39
N GLU A 185 26.65 -9.60 -13.26
CA GLU A 185 26.63 -10.60 -14.33
C GLU A 185 26.87 -11.97 -13.71
N PHE A 186 25.82 -12.78 -13.64
CA PHE A 186 25.86 -14.14 -13.12
C PHE A 186 25.73 -15.14 -14.27
N ASP A 187 26.79 -15.90 -14.53
CA ASP A 187 26.80 -16.97 -15.52
C ASP A 187 26.43 -18.31 -14.83
N GLY A 188 25.13 -18.48 -14.60
CA GLY A 188 24.55 -19.65 -13.92
C GLY A 188 23.01 -19.56 -13.85
N TYR A 189 22.36 -20.56 -13.26
CA TYR A 189 20.90 -20.54 -13.06
C TYR A 189 20.52 -19.60 -11.91
N VAL A 190 19.75 -18.54 -12.20
CA VAL A 190 19.18 -17.65 -11.20
C VAL A 190 18.06 -18.40 -10.46
N PHE A 191 18.24 -18.64 -9.16
CA PHE A 191 17.16 -19.09 -8.29
C PHE A 191 16.49 -17.86 -7.69
N ASP A 192 15.15 -17.85 -7.70
CA ASP A 192 14.36 -16.73 -7.20
C ASP A 192 14.73 -16.42 -5.73
N LEU A 193 15.04 -15.16 -5.46
CA LEU A 193 15.59 -14.71 -4.18
C LEU A 193 14.48 -14.62 -3.12
N ARG A 194 14.71 -15.28 -1.98
CA ARG A 194 13.84 -15.18 -0.81
C ARG A 194 14.34 -14.08 0.13
N VAL A 195 13.44 -13.18 0.55
CA VAL A 195 13.67 -12.33 1.73
C VAL A 195 13.35 -13.17 2.98
N PRO A 196 14.29 -13.33 3.93
CA PRO A 196 14.10 -14.20 5.11
C PRO A 196 12.84 -13.91 5.93
N ASP A 197 12.41 -12.65 5.98
CA ASP A 197 11.31 -12.16 6.82
C ASP A 197 10.09 -11.62 6.04
N GLY A 198 10.12 -11.66 4.71
CA GLY A 198 9.07 -11.13 3.83
C GLY A 198 8.68 -12.15 2.79
N ALA A 199 7.68 -12.97 3.10
CA ALA A 199 7.26 -14.06 2.21
C ALA A 199 6.49 -13.58 0.96
N ASN A 200 6.26 -12.28 0.73
CA ASN A 200 5.35 -11.84 -0.34
C ASN A 200 5.73 -10.46 -0.91
N PHE A 201 5.38 -10.23 -2.17
CA PHE A 201 5.41 -8.91 -2.80
C PHE A 201 4.05 -8.21 -2.65
N LEU A 202 4.07 -6.86 -2.54
CA LEU A 202 2.86 -6.04 -2.49
C LEU A 202 2.64 -5.38 -3.86
N ALA A 203 1.58 -5.79 -4.57
CA ALA A 203 1.14 -5.15 -5.81
C ALA A 203 -0.29 -4.61 -5.62
N ASN A 204 -0.47 -3.30 -5.79
CA ASN A 204 -1.78 -2.62 -5.72
C ASN A 204 -2.66 -2.97 -4.51
N GLY A 205 -2.06 -3.05 -3.32
CA GLY A 205 -2.80 -3.28 -2.07
C GLY A 205 -3.21 -4.74 -1.84
N SER A 206 -2.80 -5.66 -2.71
CA SER A 206 -2.93 -7.10 -2.53
C SER A 206 -1.56 -7.73 -2.26
N VAL A 207 -1.53 -8.68 -1.33
CA VAL A 207 -0.37 -9.56 -1.12
C VAL A 207 -0.35 -10.53 -2.30
N VAL A 208 0.59 -10.38 -3.23
CA VAL A 208 0.68 -11.26 -4.41
C VAL A 208 2.03 -11.98 -4.39
N HIS A 209 1.95 -13.29 -4.48
CA HIS A 209 3.07 -14.21 -4.58
C HIS A 209 2.86 -15.04 -5.86
N ASN A 210 3.95 -15.28 -6.61
CA ASN A 210 4.07 -16.17 -7.78
C ASN A 210 2.79 -16.28 -8.64
N CYS A 211 2.67 -15.37 -9.61
CA CYS A 211 1.64 -15.43 -10.63
C CYS A 211 2.04 -16.41 -11.72
N ILE A 212 1.13 -17.32 -12.08
CA ILE A 212 1.29 -18.25 -13.19
C ILE A 212 0.18 -17.98 -14.17
N ASP A 213 0.56 -17.51 -15.36
CA ASP A 213 -0.38 -17.39 -16.46
C ASP A 213 -0.38 -18.68 -17.29
N GLU A 214 -1.50 -18.95 -17.94
CA GLU A 214 -1.71 -20.12 -18.80
C GLU A 214 -1.26 -21.44 -18.14
N LEU A 215 -1.70 -21.68 -16.89
CA LEU A 215 -1.34 -22.87 -16.12
C LEU A 215 -1.64 -24.17 -16.90
N GLU A 216 -2.65 -24.17 -17.77
CA GLU A 216 -3.00 -25.29 -18.65
C GLU A 216 -1.95 -25.61 -19.71
N LYS A 217 -1.14 -24.63 -20.13
CA LYS A 217 -0.10 -24.81 -21.17
C LYS A 217 1.27 -25.16 -20.61
N MET A 218 1.35 -25.41 -19.31
CA MET A 218 2.61 -25.70 -18.66
C MET A 218 3.21 -27.02 -19.14
N ASN A 219 4.52 -27.00 -19.38
CA ASN A 219 5.26 -28.21 -19.75
C ASN A 219 5.14 -29.28 -18.65
N PRO A 220 5.14 -30.59 -18.98
CA PRO A 220 4.96 -31.65 -17.99
C PRO A 220 5.98 -31.64 -16.84
N GLN A 221 7.21 -31.20 -17.11
CA GLN A 221 8.28 -31.09 -16.12
C GLN A 221 7.96 -30.01 -15.08
N ASP A 222 7.60 -28.81 -15.56
CA ASP A 222 7.23 -27.68 -14.69
C ASP A 222 5.97 -27.98 -13.90
N ARG A 223 4.97 -28.62 -14.55
CA ARG A 223 3.74 -29.06 -13.88
C ARG A 223 4.04 -30.03 -12.73
N SER A 224 4.99 -30.94 -12.92
CA SER A 224 5.43 -31.86 -11.86
C SER A 224 6.13 -31.13 -10.72
N ALA A 225 6.97 -30.13 -11.02
CA ALA A 225 7.65 -29.34 -10.01
C ALA A 225 6.67 -28.50 -9.19
N ILE A 226 5.64 -27.93 -9.81
CA ILE A 226 4.57 -27.22 -9.11
C ILE A 226 3.74 -28.15 -8.26
N HIS A 227 3.42 -29.35 -8.76
CA HIS A 227 2.76 -30.37 -7.95
C HIS A 227 3.55 -30.67 -6.69
N GLU A 228 4.86 -30.88 -6.78
CA GLU A 228 5.74 -31.11 -5.62
C GLU A 228 5.76 -29.89 -4.69
N ALA A 229 5.91 -28.70 -5.26
CA ALA A 229 5.97 -27.44 -4.53
C ALA A 229 4.69 -27.16 -3.73
N MET A 230 3.51 -27.33 -4.34
CA MET A 230 2.22 -27.09 -3.68
C MET A 230 1.86 -28.19 -2.68
N GLU A 231 2.26 -29.44 -2.95
CA GLU A 231 1.99 -30.58 -2.06
C GLU A 231 2.87 -30.56 -0.81
N GLN A 232 4.19 -30.47 -1.01
CA GLN A 232 5.18 -30.69 0.04
C GLN A 232 5.78 -29.38 0.56
N GLN A 233 5.42 -28.25 -0.03
CA GLN A 233 6.02 -26.93 0.23
C GLN A 233 7.55 -26.96 0.07
N ARG A 234 8.05 -27.82 -0.81
CA ARG A 234 9.46 -28.06 -1.10
C ARG A 234 9.65 -28.46 -2.55
N ILE A 235 10.82 -28.14 -3.09
CA ILE A 235 11.24 -28.57 -4.44
C ILE A 235 12.60 -29.24 -4.29
N SER A 236 12.69 -30.49 -4.71
CA SER A 236 13.95 -31.22 -4.81
C SER A 236 14.57 -31.02 -6.18
N VAL A 237 15.81 -30.53 -6.21
CA VAL A 237 16.58 -30.34 -7.44
C VAL A 237 17.80 -31.24 -7.38
N ALA A 238 17.89 -32.14 -8.35
CA ALA A 238 19.05 -33.00 -8.57
C ALA A 238 19.62 -32.70 -9.97
N LYS A 239 20.56 -31.76 -10.07
CA LYS A 239 21.18 -31.37 -11.34
C LYS A 239 22.67 -31.09 -11.15
N ALA A 240 23.47 -31.48 -12.15
CA ALA A 240 24.92 -31.24 -12.17
C ALA A 240 25.67 -31.72 -10.90
N GLY A 241 25.25 -32.85 -10.33
CA GLY A 241 25.86 -33.41 -9.11
C GLY A 241 25.47 -32.73 -7.80
N ILE A 242 24.62 -31.70 -7.85
CA ILE A 242 24.09 -31.03 -6.66
C ILE A 242 22.68 -31.57 -6.41
N THR A 243 22.50 -32.21 -5.27
CA THR A 243 21.20 -32.60 -4.71
C THR A 243 20.83 -31.62 -3.60
N ALA A 244 19.86 -30.75 -3.85
CA ALA A 244 19.41 -29.74 -2.90
C ALA A 244 17.88 -29.79 -2.76
N VAL A 245 17.39 -29.45 -1.56
CA VAL A 245 15.96 -29.30 -1.27
C VAL A 245 15.70 -27.84 -0.93
N LEU A 246 14.90 -27.17 -1.76
CA LEU A 246 14.49 -25.79 -1.58
C LEU A 246 13.13 -25.73 -0.90
N GLN A 247 12.92 -24.76 -0.01
CA GLN A 247 11.61 -24.54 0.63
C GLN A 247 10.74 -23.63 -0.24
N ALA A 248 9.53 -24.10 -0.61
CA ALA A 248 8.59 -23.39 -1.46
C ALA A 248 7.39 -22.85 -0.65
N ARG A 249 7.67 -22.06 0.40
CA ARG A 249 6.63 -21.43 1.23
C ARG A 249 6.08 -20.19 0.52
N CYS A 250 5.22 -20.42 -0.46
CA CYS A 250 4.68 -19.40 -1.34
C CYS A 250 3.16 -19.48 -1.46
N ALA A 251 2.51 -18.33 -1.62
CA ALA A 251 1.16 -18.29 -2.17
C ALA A 251 1.27 -18.34 -3.71
N VAL A 252 0.29 -18.95 -4.38
CA VAL A 252 0.27 -19.07 -5.84
C VAL A 252 -1.02 -18.47 -6.34
N LEU A 253 -0.92 -17.54 -7.29
CA LEU A 253 -2.05 -17.06 -8.06
C LEU A 253 -1.92 -17.61 -9.48
N ALA A 254 -2.88 -18.40 -9.93
CA ALA A 254 -2.84 -18.99 -11.27
C ALA A 254 -4.04 -18.57 -12.11
N ALA A 255 -3.78 -18.27 -13.37
CA ALA A 255 -4.78 -18.14 -14.41
C ALA A 255 -4.73 -19.39 -15.30
N ALA A 256 -5.90 -19.93 -15.65
CA ALA A 256 -6.02 -21.07 -16.53
C ALA A 256 -7.22 -20.89 -17.46
N ASN A 257 -7.04 -21.28 -18.72
CA ASN A 257 -8.11 -21.23 -19.71
C ASN A 257 -8.85 -22.57 -19.81
N PRO A 258 -10.18 -22.56 -20.05
CA PRO A 258 -10.94 -23.78 -20.34
C PRO A 258 -10.53 -24.38 -21.70
N LYS A 259 -10.60 -25.71 -21.82
CA LYS A 259 -10.19 -26.48 -23.02
C LYS A 259 -10.77 -25.97 -24.34
N PHE A 260 -12.00 -25.46 -24.30
CA PHE A 260 -12.73 -24.97 -25.49
C PHE A 260 -12.88 -23.44 -25.51
N GLY A 261 -12.11 -22.72 -24.69
CA GLY A 261 -12.11 -21.25 -24.64
C GLY A 261 -13.30 -20.60 -23.91
N ARG A 262 -14.33 -21.38 -23.55
CA ARG A 262 -15.46 -20.92 -22.71
C ARG A 262 -15.81 -21.96 -21.66
N PHE A 263 -16.24 -21.49 -20.49
CA PHE A 263 -16.80 -22.33 -19.45
C PHE A 263 -18.28 -22.65 -19.74
N ASP A 264 -18.65 -23.89 -19.48
CA ASP A 264 -20.00 -24.44 -19.52
C ASP A 264 -20.48 -24.62 -18.08
N GLU A 265 -21.54 -23.92 -17.70
CA GLU A 265 -22.11 -23.97 -16.34
C GLU A 265 -22.69 -25.32 -15.97
N THR A 266 -22.97 -26.17 -16.95
CA THR A 266 -23.59 -27.48 -16.73
C THR A 266 -22.57 -28.56 -16.35
N LYS A 267 -21.27 -28.26 -16.43
CA LYS A 267 -20.17 -29.21 -16.20
C LYS A 267 -19.28 -28.78 -15.06
N PHE A 268 -18.57 -29.73 -14.47
CA PHE A 268 -17.61 -29.42 -13.41
C PHE A 268 -16.38 -28.70 -13.97
N VAL A 269 -15.85 -27.73 -13.23
CA VAL A 269 -14.64 -26.96 -13.61
C VAL A 269 -13.43 -27.89 -13.84
N SER A 270 -13.31 -28.96 -13.06
CA SER A 270 -12.24 -29.95 -13.18
C SER A 270 -12.23 -30.72 -14.51
N GLU A 271 -13.39 -30.92 -15.13
CA GLU A 271 -13.49 -31.60 -16.43
C GLU A 271 -13.12 -30.66 -17.58
N GLN A 272 -13.38 -29.37 -17.38
CA GLN A 272 -13.22 -28.31 -18.36
C GLN A 272 -11.80 -27.73 -18.43
N LEU A 273 -11.01 -27.90 -17.37
CA LEU A 273 -9.60 -27.53 -17.33
C LEU A 273 -8.70 -28.70 -17.75
N ASP A 274 -7.59 -28.41 -18.42
CA ASP A 274 -6.58 -29.43 -18.79
C ASP A 274 -5.54 -29.62 -17.69
N LEU A 275 -6.02 -29.85 -16.46
CA LEU A 275 -5.19 -29.98 -15.26
C LEU A 275 -5.54 -31.27 -14.52
N ALA A 276 -4.56 -31.85 -13.84
CA ALA A 276 -4.82 -33.01 -12.99
C ALA A 276 -5.73 -32.59 -11.82
N PRO A 277 -6.79 -33.36 -11.49
CA PRO A 277 -7.67 -33.06 -10.36
C PRO A 277 -6.93 -32.90 -9.03
N THR A 278 -5.79 -33.59 -8.87
CA THR A 278 -4.91 -33.50 -7.71
C THR A 278 -4.24 -32.13 -7.57
N LEU A 279 -4.00 -31.41 -8.67
CA LEU A 279 -3.47 -30.03 -8.63
C LEU A 279 -4.59 -29.08 -8.22
N LEU A 280 -5.76 -29.22 -8.84
CA LEU A 280 -6.93 -28.38 -8.56
C LEU A 280 -7.35 -28.45 -7.09
N SER A 281 -7.30 -29.64 -6.48
CA SER A 281 -7.61 -29.81 -5.05
C SER A 281 -6.63 -29.11 -4.09
N ARG A 282 -5.46 -28.66 -4.58
CA ARG A 282 -4.47 -27.92 -3.78
C ARG A 282 -4.72 -26.42 -3.77
N PHE A 283 -5.59 -25.91 -4.64
CA PHE A 283 -6.02 -24.52 -4.57
C PHE A 283 -7.12 -24.38 -3.53
N ASP A 284 -6.92 -23.46 -2.58
CA ASP A 284 -7.92 -23.16 -1.54
C ASP A 284 -9.17 -22.47 -2.13
N ALA A 285 -8.99 -21.71 -3.22
CA ALA A 285 -10.06 -20.99 -3.90
C ALA A 285 -9.87 -21.05 -5.42
N ILE A 286 -10.96 -21.33 -6.14
CA ILE A 286 -11.00 -21.35 -7.61
C ILE A 286 -12.15 -20.43 -8.05
N PHE A 287 -11.84 -19.45 -8.88
CA PHE A 287 -12.81 -18.51 -9.43
C PHE A 287 -12.97 -18.76 -10.93
N SER A 288 -14.15 -19.20 -11.38
CA SER A 288 -14.49 -19.29 -12.79
C SER A 288 -15.09 -17.97 -13.27
N LEU A 289 -14.44 -17.31 -14.22
CA LEU A 289 -14.99 -16.13 -14.88
C LEU A 289 -15.78 -16.59 -16.12
N ILE A 290 -17.11 -16.41 -16.06
CA ILE A 290 -18.03 -16.81 -17.13
C ILE A 290 -18.53 -15.56 -17.84
N ASP A 291 -18.45 -15.58 -19.16
CA ASP A 291 -18.94 -14.50 -20.01
C ASP A 291 -20.36 -14.81 -20.49
N HIS A 292 -21.34 -14.09 -19.94
CA HIS A 292 -22.73 -14.15 -20.38
C HIS A 292 -23.00 -13.04 -21.38
N PRO A 293 -23.39 -13.36 -22.63
CA PRO A 293 -23.70 -12.35 -23.62
C PRO A 293 -24.97 -11.58 -23.21
N GLU A 294 -24.83 -10.29 -22.95
CA GLU A 294 -25.92 -9.41 -22.54
C GLU A 294 -25.79 -8.09 -23.29
N SER A 295 -26.73 -7.81 -24.18
CA SER A 295 -26.62 -6.72 -25.17
C SER A 295 -26.42 -5.34 -24.54
N GLU A 296 -27.09 -5.04 -23.42
CA GLU A 296 -26.90 -3.77 -22.72
C GLU A 296 -25.53 -3.67 -22.04
N ARG A 297 -25.08 -4.76 -21.40
CA ARG A 297 -23.77 -4.82 -20.73
C ARG A 297 -22.62 -4.75 -21.72
N ASP A 298 -22.73 -5.47 -22.83
CA ASP A 298 -21.76 -5.46 -23.92
C ASP A 298 -21.68 -4.07 -24.58
N ARG A 299 -22.83 -3.41 -24.76
CA ARG A 299 -22.88 -2.04 -25.28
C ARG A 299 -22.17 -1.06 -24.34
N ASN A 300 -22.45 -1.14 -23.04
CA ASN A 300 -21.81 -0.28 -22.04
C ASN A 300 -20.28 -0.52 -21.96
N MET A 301 -19.86 -1.79 -22.06
CA MET A 301 -18.44 -2.17 -22.07
C MET A 301 -17.74 -1.70 -23.36
N ALA A 302 -18.37 -1.86 -24.53
CA ALA A 302 -17.83 -1.39 -25.80
C ALA A 302 -17.69 0.14 -25.83
N GLU A 303 -18.70 0.87 -25.36
CA GLU A 303 -18.64 2.32 -25.23
C GLU A 303 -17.50 2.75 -24.30
N HIS A 304 -17.28 2.02 -23.21
CA HIS A 304 -16.16 2.25 -22.30
C HIS A 304 -14.79 2.05 -22.98
N ILE A 305 -14.61 0.95 -23.70
CA ILE A 305 -13.36 0.64 -24.42
C ILE A 305 -13.06 1.73 -25.47
N LEU A 306 -14.08 2.14 -26.25
CA LEU A 306 -13.95 3.20 -27.25
C LEU A 306 -13.55 4.54 -26.63
N ARG A 307 -14.18 4.92 -25.51
CA ARG A 307 -13.79 6.13 -24.76
C ARG A 307 -12.34 6.03 -24.24
N GLY A 308 -11.91 4.85 -23.78
CA GLY A 308 -10.53 4.62 -23.35
C GLY A 308 -9.49 4.81 -24.46
N HIS A 309 -9.74 4.24 -25.64
CA HIS A 309 -8.86 4.39 -26.81
C HIS A 309 -8.78 5.84 -27.30
N LEU A 310 -9.90 6.55 -27.32
CA LEU A 310 -9.96 7.97 -27.69
C LEU A 310 -9.03 8.82 -26.82
N VAL A 311 -9.05 8.59 -25.50
CA VAL A 311 -8.16 9.28 -24.54
C VAL A 311 -6.69 8.94 -24.79
N GLY A 312 -6.37 7.67 -25.08
CA GLY A 312 -5.02 7.24 -25.41
C GLY A 312 -4.48 7.93 -26.67
N GLU A 313 -5.31 8.02 -27.72
CA GLU A 313 -4.96 8.69 -28.97
C GLU A 313 -4.74 10.19 -28.77
N TRP A 314 -5.58 10.85 -27.98
CA TRP A 314 -5.44 12.27 -27.67
C TRP A 314 -4.16 12.58 -26.89
N ARG A 315 -3.79 11.72 -25.93
CA ARG A 315 -2.51 11.85 -25.21
C ARG A 315 -1.32 11.73 -26.17
N ARG A 316 -1.38 10.80 -27.12
CA ARG A 316 -0.35 10.64 -28.15
C ARG A 316 -0.28 11.85 -29.09
N ARG A 317 -1.42 12.33 -29.64
CA ARG A 317 -1.46 13.51 -30.52
C ARG A 317 -0.95 14.78 -29.82
N ARG A 318 -1.25 14.97 -28.53
CA ARG A 318 -0.67 16.05 -27.71
C ARG A 318 0.84 15.94 -27.58
N SER A 319 1.38 14.74 -27.36
CA SER A 319 2.84 14.54 -27.31
C SER A 319 3.53 14.79 -28.67
N GLU A 320 2.81 14.58 -29.78
CA GLU A 320 3.27 14.87 -31.14
C GLU A 320 2.97 16.32 -31.59
N GLY A 321 2.43 17.18 -30.71
CA GLY A 321 2.14 18.59 -31.02
C GLY A 321 1.00 18.83 -32.01
N LYS A 322 0.13 17.84 -32.23
CA LYS A 322 -1.01 17.92 -33.16
C LYS A 322 -2.28 18.38 -32.44
N GLU A 323 -3.14 19.12 -33.14
CA GLU A 323 -4.45 19.53 -32.64
C GLU A 323 -5.33 18.31 -32.32
N VAL A 324 -6.05 18.39 -31.20
CA VAL A 324 -7.01 17.39 -30.75
C VAL A 324 -8.40 17.99 -30.90
N ALA A 325 -9.31 17.25 -31.55
CA ALA A 325 -10.60 17.77 -31.99
C ALA A 325 -11.62 18.05 -30.86
N ASP A 326 -11.35 17.64 -29.63
CA ASP A 326 -12.30 17.80 -28.52
C ASP A 326 -11.59 18.00 -27.18
N GLU A 327 -11.80 19.15 -26.54
CA GLU A 327 -11.16 19.56 -25.28
C GLU A 327 -11.96 19.17 -24.03
N ASN A 328 -13.21 18.70 -24.18
CA ASN A 328 -14.19 18.65 -23.09
C ASN A 328 -14.77 17.28 -22.74
N VAL A 329 -14.20 16.16 -23.19
CA VAL A 329 -14.72 14.83 -22.79
C VAL A 329 -14.30 14.53 -21.35
N GLU A 330 -15.22 14.79 -20.42
CA GLU A 330 -15.14 14.41 -19.02
C GLU A 330 -14.96 12.89 -18.87
N TYR A 331 -14.04 12.53 -17.97
CA TYR A 331 -13.86 11.16 -17.49
C TYR A 331 -15.14 10.68 -16.82
N THR A 332 -15.97 9.94 -17.55
CA THR A 332 -17.03 9.13 -16.95
C THR A 332 -16.38 7.82 -16.49
N GLU A 333 -16.31 7.62 -15.18
CA GLU A 333 -15.74 6.39 -14.62
C GLU A 333 -16.60 5.16 -14.95
N ALA A 334 -15.93 4.01 -14.90
CA ALA A 334 -16.40 2.71 -15.34
C ALA A 334 -17.76 2.31 -14.76
N TYR A 335 -18.59 1.68 -15.60
CA TYR A 335 -19.64 0.80 -15.12
C TYR A 335 -18.99 -0.40 -14.43
N SER A 336 -19.11 -0.50 -13.11
CA SER A 336 -18.92 -1.77 -12.39
C SER A 336 -20.29 -2.45 -12.28
N PRO A 337 -20.54 -3.55 -13.02
CA PRO A 337 -21.59 -4.46 -12.59
C PRO A 337 -21.06 -5.20 -11.36
N HIS A 338 -21.71 -4.93 -10.23
CA HIS A 338 -21.50 -5.47 -8.88
C HIS A 338 -20.59 -4.67 -7.94
#